data_AF-A0A1Y3NS68-F1
#
_entry.id   AF-A0A1Y3NS68-F1
#
_cell.length_a   1.000
_cell.length_b   1.000
_cell.length_c   1.000
_cell.angle_alpha   90.00
_cell.angle_beta   90.00
_cell.angle_gamma   90.00
#
_symmetry.space_group_name_H-M   'P 1'
#
loop_
_entity.id
_entity.type
_entity.pdbx_description
1 polymer ?
#
loop_
_entity_poly.entity_id
_entity_poly.type
_entity_poly.pdbx_seq_one_letter_code
_entity_poly.pdbx_strand_id
1 'polypeptide(L)'
;MSEKDNSINYLAQSIENLSRNSLYPVFPNISPYSGNRSDAPQFVETVRKLFQTSNYNDEQKNFFLSTHMGPEYNWYGFNKVDNEGNSRKPEDVLNLFEETLVTKLSLQEYTNHWMNLKLTWGKEYDYLAKFKYYLSFNQHTPFSIVQSVMISQVPKEISDEIQKLDESLTVQELYDCILKLKREKDEKKRLDKSRGVDSRKWPSSSSKSAEETNKKEISKN
;
A
#
# COMPACT_ATOMS: atom_id res chain seq x y z
N MET A 1 -31.71 -6.40 51.29
CA MET A 1 -30.93 -6.22 50.04
C MET A 1 -30.84 -4.73 49.80
N SER A 2 -29.63 -4.18 49.81
CA SER A 2 -29.37 -2.74 49.85
C SER A 2 -29.55 -2.13 48.46
N GLU A 3 -30.15 -0.94 48.36
CA GLU A 3 -30.30 -0.17 47.11
C GLU A 3 -28.98 0.04 46.35
N LYS A 4 -27.84 -0.09 47.04
CA LYS A 4 -26.49 -0.08 46.45
C LYS A 4 -26.25 -1.24 45.48
N ASP A 5 -26.76 -2.44 45.76
CA ASP A 5 -26.53 -3.62 44.90
C ASP A 5 -27.26 -3.51 43.56
N ASN A 6 -28.44 -2.86 43.55
CA ASN A 6 -29.17 -2.58 42.31
C ASN A 6 -28.46 -1.53 41.46
N SER A 7 -27.93 -0.46 42.09
CA SER A 7 -27.24 0.61 41.35
C SER A 7 -25.99 0.12 40.60
N ILE A 8 -25.26 -0.84 41.17
CA ILE A 8 -24.06 -1.44 40.55
C ILE A 8 -24.45 -2.30 39.34
N ASN A 9 -25.54 -3.07 39.44
CA ASN A 9 -26.03 -3.88 38.32
C ASN A 9 -26.58 -3.02 37.17
N TYR A 10 -27.23 -1.89 37.47
CA TYR A 10 -27.65 -0.93 36.44
C TYR A 10 -26.46 -0.21 35.77
N LEU A 11 -25.40 0.10 36.54
CA LEU A 11 -24.18 0.69 35.97
C LEU A 11 -23.43 -0.30 35.09
N ALA A 12 -23.30 -1.56 35.54
CA ALA A 12 -22.69 -2.63 34.75
C ALA A 12 -23.46 -2.91 33.45
N GLN A 13 -24.80 -3.02 33.52
CA GLN A 13 -25.64 -3.21 32.32
C GLN A 13 -25.65 -1.99 31.40
N SER A 14 -25.59 -0.77 31.92
CA SER A 14 -25.54 0.45 31.09
C SER A 14 -24.19 0.61 30.41
N ILE A 15 -23.07 0.25 31.07
CA ILE A 15 -21.74 0.20 30.44
C ILE A 15 -21.69 -0.90 29.38
N GLU A 16 -22.25 -2.07 29.65
CA GLU A 16 -22.30 -3.18 28.69
C GLU A 16 -23.17 -2.83 27.47
N ASN A 17 -24.29 -2.13 27.68
CA ASN A 17 -25.15 -1.62 26.61
C ASN A 17 -24.51 -0.44 25.84
N LEU A 18 -23.76 0.44 26.52
CA LEU A 18 -22.96 1.48 25.85
C LEU A 18 -21.84 0.86 25.01
N SER A 19 -21.19 -0.21 25.50
CA SER A 19 -20.15 -0.92 24.74
C SER A 19 -20.71 -1.69 23.55
N ARG A 20 -21.95 -2.18 23.62
CA ARG A 20 -22.61 -2.88 22.51
C ARG A 20 -23.09 -1.93 21.40
N ASN A 21 -23.43 -0.69 21.73
CA ASN A 21 -23.96 0.30 20.78
C ASN A 21 -23.00 1.46 20.46
N SER A 22 -21.80 1.50 21.04
CA SER A 22 -20.78 2.51 20.75
C SER A 22 -19.95 2.12 19.53
N LEU A 23 -19.80 3.06 18.60
CA LEU A 23 -18.81 3.01 17.51
C LEU A 23 -17.36 2.88 18.04
N TYR A 24 -17.12 3.27 19.30
CA TYR A 24 -15.82 3.22 19.96
C TYR A 24 -15.97 2.49 21.31
N PRO A 25 -15.82 1.16 21.34
CA PRO A 25 -15.91 0.40 22.58
C PRO A 25 -14.79 0.82 23.55
N VAL A 26 -15.11 0.89 24.83
CA VAL A 26 -14.10 1.05 25.88
C VAL A 26 -13.37 -0.28 25.99
N PHE A 27 -12.14 -0.31 25.54
CA PHE A 27 -11.34 -1.53 25.61
C PHE A 27 -10.83 -1.78 27.03
N PRO A 28 -10.63 -3.04 27.42
CA PRO A 28 -9.87 -3.38 28.61
C PRO A 28 -8.51 -2.67 28.59
N ASN A 29 -7.91 -2.47 29.76
CA ASN A 29 -6.63 -1.77 29.91
C ASN A 29 -5.45 -2.61 29.39
N ILE A 30 -5.45 -2.91 28.09
CA ILE A 30 -4.40 -3.58 27.35
C ILE A 30 -3.46 -2.48 26.87
N SER A 31 -2.19 -2.60 27.22
CA SER A 31 -1.19 -1.65 26.74
C SER A 31 -0.97 -1.82 25.22
N PRO A 32 -0.78 -0.73 24.47
CA PRO A 32 -0.33 -0.82 23.08
C PRO A 32 0.99 -1.61 22.98
N TYR A 33 1.20 -2.25 21.83
CA TYR A 33 2.47 -2.88 21.50
C TYR A 33 3.60 -1.86 21.60
N SER A 34 4.67 -2.21 22.32
CA SER A 34 5.74 -1.26 22.64
C SER A 34 6.69 -0.99 21.46
N GLY A 35 6.63 -1.81 20.41
CA GLY A 35 7.63 -1.87 19.34
C GLY A 35 8.78 -2.84 19.63
N ASN A 36 8.90 -3.33 20.87
CA ASN A 36 9.93 -4.29 21.23
C ASN A 36 9.51 -5.72 20.85
N ARG A 37 10.23 -6.32 19.89
CA ARG A 37 9.91 -7.68 19.42
C ARG A 37 9.88 -8.74 20.52
N SER A 38 10.59 -8.55 21.63
CA SER A 38 10.53 -9.51 22.75
C SER A 38 9.16 -9.61 23.41
N ASP A 39 8.32 -8.57 23.32
CA ASP A 39 6.96 -8.57 23.88
C ASP A 39 5.85 -8.85 22.85
N ALA A 40 6.20 -8.93 21.56
CA ALA A 40 5.26 -9.25 20.48
C ALA A 40 4.48 -10.56 20.70
N PRO A 41 5.07 -11.68 21.19
CA PRO A 41 4.32 -12.91 21.43
C PRO A 41 3.23 -12.71 22.48
N GLN A 42 3.57 -12.03 23.58
CA GLN A 42 2.64 -11.75 24.67
C GLN A 42 1.52 -10.80 24.23
N PHE A 43 1.86 -9.80 23.41
CA PHE A 43 0.88 -8.90 22.81
C PHE A 43 -0.13 -9.68 21.94
N VAL A 44 0.36 -10.50 21.00
CA VAL A 44 -0.50 -11.31 20.11
C VAL A 44 -1.43 -12.22 20.92
N GLU A 45 -0.89 -12.94 21.91
CA GLU A 45 -1.70 -13.83 22.75
C GLU A 45 -2.81 -13.06 23.49
N THR A 46 -2.48 -11.90 24.05
CA THR A 46 -3.41 -11.05 24.78
C THR A 46 -4.55 -10.54 23.87
N VAL A 47 -4.21 -10.06 22.67
CA VAL A 47 -5.18 -9.57 21.69
C VAL A 47 -6.04 -10.70 21.12
N ARG A 48 -5.44 -11.87 20.84
CA ARG A 48 -6.15 -13.05 20.36
C ARG A 48 -7.19 -13.51 21.39
N LYS A 49 -6.80 -13.56 22.67
CA LYS A 49 -7.72 -13.89 23.76
C LYS A 49 -8.86 -12.87 23.85
N LEU A 50 -8.56 -11.57 23.77
CA LEU A 50 -9.57 -10.51 23.73
C LEU A 50 -10.58 -10.74 22.60
N PHE A 51 -10.11 -11.00 21.37
CA PHE A 51 -10.98 -11.17 20.20
C PHE A 51 -11.85 -12.43 20.29
N GLN A 52 -11.38 -13.47 20.99
CA GLN A 52 -12.13 -14.70 21.22
C GLN A 52 -13.15 -14.57 22.35
N THR A 53 -12.85 -13.81 23.41
CA THR A 53 -13.72 -13.70 24.59
C THR A 53 -14.70 -12.53 24.51
N SER A 54 -14.51 -11.61 23.56
CA SER A 54 -15.35 -10.42 23.39
C SER A 54 -16.28 -10.58 22.19
N ASN A 55 -17.50 -10.06 22.29
CA ASN A 55 -18.46 -10.00 21.17
C ASN A 55 -18.20 -8.81 20.23
N TYR A 56 -16.93 -8.44 20.03
CA TYR A 56 -16.58 -7.34 19.14
C TYR A 56 -16.77 -7.73 17.68
N ASN A 57 -17.36 -6.83 16.89
CA ASN A 57 -17.42 -6.98 15.45
C ASN A 57 -16.08 -6.59 14.78
N ASP A 58 -15.97 -6.81 13.48
CA ASP A 58 -14.73 -6.55 12.74
C ASP A 58 -14.30 -5.08 12.74
N GLU A 59 -15.25 -4.14 12.75
CA GLU A 59 -14.95 -2.69 12.83
C GLU A 59 -14.34 -2.33 14.18
N GLN A 60 -14.91 -2.84 15.27
CA GLN A 60 -14.43 -2.64 16.63
C GLN A 60 -13.05 -3.27 16.84
N LYS A 61 -12.83 -4.47 16.32
CA LYS A 61 -11.52 -5.14 16.33
C LYS A 61 -10.49 -4.38 15.50
N ASN A 62 -10.87 -3.88 14.32
CA ASN A 62 -9.99 -3.04 13.51
C ASN A 62 -9.65 -1.73 14.21
N PHE A 63 -10.61 -1.09 14.86
CA PHE A 63 -10.38 0.10 15.67
C PHE A 63 -9.41 -0.19 16.82
N PHE A 64 -9.56 -1.32 17.51
CA PHE A 64 -8.61 -1.78 18.53
C PHE A 64 -7.19 -1.89 17.96
N LEU A 65 -6.99 -2.64 16.87
CA LEU A 65 -5.66 -2.80 16.26
C LEU A 65 -5.10 -1.45 15.82
N SER A 66 -5.92 -0.56 15.27
CA SER A 66 -5.47 0.77 14.82
C SER A 66 -4.96 1.66 15.95
N THR A 67 -5.34 1.39 17.20
CA THR A 67 -4.94 2.17 18.37
C THR A 67 -3.88 1.46 19.23
N HIS A 68 -3.79 0.13 19.14
CA HIS A 68 -2.94 -0.69 20.01
C HIS A 68 -1.71 -1.29 19.30
N MET A 69 -1.52 -1.05 18.00
CA MET A 69 -0.31 -1.47 17.29
C MET A 69 0.92 -0.60 17.59
N GLY A 70 0.75 0.52 18.33
CA GLY A 70 1.85 1.35 18.79
C GLY A 70 2.76 1.83 17.65
N PRO A 71 4.10 1.63 17.71
CA PRO A 71 5.02 1.98 16.63
C PRO A 71 4.71 1.29 15.29
N GLU A 72 4.04 0.14 15.31
CA GLU A 72 3.66 -0.63 14.13
C GLU A 72 2.30 -0.20 13.55
N TYR A 73 1.80 0.97 13.93
CA TYR A 73 0.59 1.55 13.34
C TYR A 73 0.63 1.58 11.81
N ASN A 74 1.76 2.00 11.23
CA ASN A 74 1.94 2.04 9.78
C ASN A 74 1.90 0.63 9.18
N TRP A 75 2.56 -0.33 9.83
CA TRP A 75 2.51 -1.73 9.43
C TRP A 75 1.08 -2.25 9.41
N TYR A 76 0.28 -1.96 10.44
CA TYR A 76 -1.14 -2.31 10.48
C TYR A 76 -1.92 -1.62 9.35
N GLY A 77 -1.72 -0.31 9.15
CA GLY A 77 -2.34 0.46 8.07
C GLY A 77 -2.06 -0.13 6.69
N PHE A 78 -0.87 -0.70 6.50
CA PHE A 78 -0.47 -1.37 5.27
C PHE A 78 -1.08 -2.76 5.10
N ASN A 79 -1.19 -3.52 6.19
CA ASN A 79 -1.55 -4.92 6.14
C ASN A 79 -3.04 -5.18 6.39
N LYS A 80 -3.81 -4.18 6.82
CA LYS A 80 -5.29 -4.29 6.93
C LYS A 80 -6.00 -4.44 5.58
N VAL A 81 -5.29 -4.19 4.47
CA VAL A 81 -5.76 -4.45 3.11
C VAL A 81 -4.84 -5.47 2.43
N ASP A 82 -5.41 -6.35 1.62
CA ASP A 82 -4.65 -7.28 0.80
C ASP A 82 -4.04 -6.59 -0.45
N ASN A 83 -3.35 -7.38 -1.28
CA ASN A 83 -2.68 -6.90 -2.49
C ASN A 83 -3.67 -6.53 -3.62
N GLU A 84 -4.94 -6.91 -3.49
CA GLU A 84 -6.03 -6.58 -4.41
C GLU A 84 -6.83 -5.36 -3.92
N GLY A 85 -6.54 -4.90 -2.70
CA GLY A 85 -7.20 -3.76 -2.06
C GLY A 85 -8.43 -4.13 -1.23
N ASN A 86 -8.71 -5.42 -1.03
CA ASN A 86 -9.80 -5.86 -0.16
C ASN A 86 -9.39 -5.74 1.31
N SER A 87 -10.35 -5.40 2.18
CA SER A 87 -10.10 -5.40 3.63
C SER A 87 -9.87 -6.81 4.13
N ARG A 88 -8.80 -7.02 4.88
CA ARG A 88 -8.57 -8.27 5.62
C ARG A 88 -9.43 -8.32 6.87
N LYS A 89 -9.70 -9.53 7.36
CA LYS A 89 -10.27 -9.69 8.71
C LYS A 89 -9.24 -9.30 9.77
N PRO A 90 -9.65 -8.69 10.89
CA PRO A 90 -8.73 -8.33 11.97
C PRO A 90 -7.88 -9.50 12.47
N GLU A 91 -8.44 -10.71 12.52
CA GLU A 91 -7.73 -11.94 12.92
C GLU A 91 -6.63 -12.30 11.93
N ASP A 92 -6.88 -12.14 10.63
CA ASP A 92 -5.87 -12.40 9.58
C ASP A 92 -4.72 -11.39 9.70
N VAL A 93 -5.03 -10.14 10.03
CA VAL A 93 -4.01 -9.10 10.27
C VAL A 93 -3.19 -9.43 11.53
N LEU A 94 -3.82 -9.93 12.59
CA LEU A 94 -3.14 -10.34 13.81
C LEU A 94 -2.24 -11.57 13.59
N ASN A 95 -2.69 -12.55 12.79
CA ASN A 95 -1.87 -13.70 12.42
C ASN A 95 -0.66 -13.26 11.58
N LEU A 96 -0.87 -12.36 10.62
CA LEU A 96 0.23 -11.80 9.83
C LEU A 96 1.22 -11.00 10.70
N PHE A 97 0.73 -10.34 11.74
CA PHE A 97 1.57 -9.64 12.71
C PHE A 97 2.44 -10.63 13.50
N GLU A 98 1.84 -11.72 13.98
CA GLU A 98 2.55 -12.83 14.62
C GLU A 98 3.62 -13.39 13.68
N GLU A 99 3.26 -13.77 12.45
CA GLU A 99 4.20 -14.25 11.43
C GLU A 99 5.37 -13.28 11.22
N THR A 100 5.08 -11.98 11.12
CA THR A 100 6.06 -10.94 10.84
C THR A 100 7.01 -10.68 12.01
N LEU A 101 6.48 -10.57 13.23
CA LEU A 101 7.21 -10.01 14.36
C LEU A 101 7.54 -11.02 15.46
N VAL A 102 6.76 -12.10 15.57
CA VAL A 102 6.95 -13.19 16.53
C VAL A 102 7.72 -14.34 15.88
N THR A 103 7.22 -14.83 14.75
CA THR A 103 7.77 -16.02 14.08
C THR A 103 9.02 -15.69 13.26
N LYS A 104 9.28 -14.38 13.04
CA LYS A 104 10.43 -13.83 12.31
C LYS A 104 10.40 -14.34 10.86
N LEU A 105 9.61 -13.67 10.01
CA LEU A 105 9.72 -13.85 8.56
C LEU A 105 11.20 -13.86 8.19
N SER A 106 11.60 -14.93 7.51
CA SER A 106 12.92 -15.07 6.95
C SER A 106 13.20 -13.90 6.01
N LEU A 107 14.48 -13.58 5.81
CA LEU A 107 14.86 -12.56 4.83
C LEU A 107 14.22 -12.84 3.46
N GLN A 108 14.14 -14.12 3.07
CA GLN A 108 13.51 -14.56 1.84
C GLN A 108 12.02 -14.20 1.76
N GLU A 109 11.26 -14.32 2.84
CA GLU A 109 9.85 -13.95 2.85
C GLU A 109 9.67 -12.43 2.73
N TYR A 110 10.50 -11.63 3.41
CA TYR A 110 10.49 -10.17 3.22
C TYR A 110 10.85 -9.77 1.79
N THR A 111 11.86 -10.41 1.19
CA THR A 111 12.21 -10.20 -0.21
C THR A 111 11.04 -10.57 -1.13
N ASN A 112 10.35 -11.69 -0.88
CA ASN A 112 9.18 -12.09 -1.66
C ASN A 112 8.05 -11.06 -1.54
N HIS A 113 7.76 -10.55 -0.34
CA HIS A 113 6.76 -9.49 -0.18
C HIS A 113 7.15 -8.22 -0.92
N TRP A 114 8.41 -7.81 -0.85
CA TRP A 114 8.92 -6.63 -1.55
C TRP A 114 8.80 -6.76 -3.06
N MET A 115 9.26 -7.88 -3.64
CA MET A 115 9.25 -8.12 -5.08
C MET A 115 7.84 -8.22 -5.66
N ASN A 116 6.87 -8.68 -4.85
CA ASN A 116 5.48 -8.87 -5.27
C ASN A 116 4.54 -7.71 -4.87
N LEU A 117 5.06 -6.64 -4.27
CA LEU A 117 4.28 -5.42 -4.07
C LEU A 117 3.75 -4.92 -5.41
N LYS A 118 2.52 -4.40 -5.42
CA LYS A 118 1.91 -3.78 -6.60
C LYS A 118 1.65 -2.31 -6.37
N LEU A 119 2.16 -1.46 -7.25
CA LEU A 119 1.78 -0.06 -7.30
C LEU A 119 0.31 0.07 -7.69
N THR A 120 -0.47 0.76 -6.85
CA THR A 120 -1.87 1.11 -7.14
C THR A 120 -1.98 2.62 -7.30
N TRP A 121 -2.40 3.09 -8.47
CA TRP A 121 -2.65 4.51 -8.72
C TRP A 121 -3.75 5.05 -7.80
N GLY A 122 -3.55 6.25 -7.25
CA GLY A 122 -4.38 6.84 -6.19
C GLY A 122 -3.99 6.42 -4.76
N LYS A 123 -3.06 5.46 -4.59
CA LYS A 123 -2.48 5.04 -3.30
C LYS A 123 -0.95 5.04 -3.35
N GLU A 124 -0.41 6.00 -4.07
CA GLU A 124 1.03 6.13 -4.33
C GLU A 124 1.83 6.20 -3.03
N TYR A 125 1.50 7.12 -2.13
CA TYR A 125 2.24 7.31 -0.89
C TYR A 125 2.20 6.08 0.03
N ASP A 126 1.07 5.36 0.09
CA ASP A 126 0.95 4.10 0.82
C ASP A 126 1.89 3.05 0.24
N TYR A 127 1.95 2.94 -1.09
CA TYR A 127 2.87 2.05 -1.78
C TYR A 127 4.32 2.39 -1.47
N LEU A 128 4.73 3.67 -1.56
CA LEU A 128 6.12 4.06 -1.28
C LEU A 128 6.51 3.71 0.16
N ALA A 129 5.61 3.95 1.10
CA ALA A 129 5.86 3.65 2.49
C ALA A 129 6.02 2.14 2.73
N LYS A 130 5.16 1.29 2.13
CA LYS A 130 5.34 -0.18 2.12
C LYS A 130 6.65 -0.61 1.47
N PHE A 131 6.97 -0.01 0.33
CA PHE A 131 8.17 -0.34 -0.44
C PHE A 131 9.44 -0.06 0.36
N LYS A 132 9.54 1.14 0.98
CA LYS A 132 10.66 1.51 1.85
C LYS A 132 10.73 0.63 3.09
N TYR A 133 9.59 0.30 3.68
CA TYR A 133 9.53 -0.60 4.84
C TYR A 133 10.18 -1.95 4.52
N TYR A 134 9.77 -2.63 3.44
CA TYR A 134 10.38 -3.92 3.10
C TYR A 134 11.83 -3.82 2.61
N LEU A 135 12.16 -2.74 1.89
CA LEU A 135 13.55 -2.48 1.48
C LEU A 135 14.47 -2.25 2.70
N SER A 136 13.96 -1.74 3.82
CA SER A 136 14.75 -1.53 5.04
C SER A 136 15.28 -2.83 5.67
N PHE A 137 14.71 -3.99 5.30
CA PHE A 137 15.24 -5.32 5.66
C PHE A 137 16.28 -5.84 4.66
N ASN A 138 16.43 -5.17 3.52
CA ASN A 138 17.33 -5.49 2.42
C ASN A 138 18.22 -4.27 2.07
N GLN A 139 18.79 -3.60 3.08
CA GLN A 139 19.47 -2.29 2.93
C GLN A 139 20.66 -2.30 1.97
N HIS A 140 21.25 -3.47 1.72
CA HIS A 140 22.38 -3.63 0.80
C HIS A 140 21.96 -3.89 -0.65
N THR A 141 20.66 -3.84 -0.94
CA THR A 141 20.17 -4.06 -2.31
C THR A 141 20.67 -2.96 -3.24
N PRO A 142 21.38 -3.31 -4.33
CA PRO A 142 21.85 -2.32 -5.30
C PRO A 142 20.70 -1.50 -5.87
N PHE A 143 20.94 -0.21 -6.14
CA PHE A 143 19.92 0.68 -6.69
C PHE A 143 19.34 0.16 -8.00
N SER A 144 20.16 -0.44 -8.87
CA SER A 144 19.72 -1.05 -10.13
C SER A 144 18.65 -2.14 -9.95
N ILE A 145 18.72 -2.92 -8.86
CA ILE A 145 17.69 -3.91 -8.52
C ILE A 145 16.43 -3.19 -8.04
N VAL A 146 16.57 -2.19 -7.16
CA VAL A 146 15.43 -1.38 -6.69
C VAL A 146 14.69 -0.72 -7.86
N GLN A 147 15.44 -0.12 -8.79
CA GLN A 147 14.95 0.51 -10.00
C GLN A 147 14.23 -0.50 -10.90
N SER A 148 14.81 -1.68 -11.11
CA SER A 148 14.21 -2.76 -11.91
C SER A 148 12.87 -3.24 -11.35
N VAL A 149 12.77 -3.38 -10.02
CA VAL A 149 11.52 -3.77 -9.34
C VAL A 149 10.46 -2.68 -9.54
N MET A 150 10.79 -1.40 -9.36
CA MET A 150 9.83 -0.32 -9.61
C MET A 150 9.40 -0.24 -11.08
N ILE A 151 10.34 -0.42 -12.03
CA ILE A 151 10.08 -0.44 -13.48
C ILE A 151 9.02 -1.49 -13.83
N SER A 152 9.11 -2.68 -13.24
CA SER A 152 8.15 -3.76 -13.49
C SER A 152 6.70 -3.46 -13.07
N GLN A 153 6.49 -2.40 -12.28
CA GLN A 153 5.19 -2.06 -11.68
C GLN A 153 4.54 -0.83 -12.30
N VAL A 154 5.20 -0.15 -13.23
CA VAL A 154 4.70 1.06 -13.88
C VAL A 154 4.39 0.81 -15.36
N PRO A 155 3.51 1.61 -15.99
CA PRO A 155 3.28 1.56 -17.43
C PRO A 155 4.58 1.72 -18.22
N LYS A 156 4.66 1.05 -19.38
CA LYS A 156 5.86 1.00 -20.23
C LYS A 156 6.45 2.39 -20.50
N GLU A 157 5.63 3.39 -20.76
CA GLU A 157 6.11 4.72 -21.10
C GLU A 157 6.76 5.45 -19.91
N ILE A 158 6.36 5.11 -18.68
CA ILE A 158 7.01 5.60 -17.45
C ILE A 158 8.28 4.78 -17.20
N SER A 159 8.23 3.46 -17.41
CA SER A 159 9.39 2.56 -17.34
C SER A 159 10.54 3.04 -18.24
N ASP A 160 10.26 3.35 -19.51
CA ASP A 160 11.26 3.76 -20.48
C ASP A 160 12.00 5.04 -20.06
N GLU A 161 11.33 5.96 -19.35
CA GLU A 161 11.96 7.18 -18.82
C GLU A 161 12.74 6.91 -17.53
N ILE A 162 12.21 6.08 -16.65
CA ILE A 162 12.89 5.69 -15.40
C ILE A 162 14.17 4.91 -15.68
N GLN A 163 14.21 4.11 -16.74
CA GLN A 163 15.38 3.31 -17.11
C GLN A 163 16.58 4.18 -17.52
N LYS A 164 16.35 5.44 -17.91
CA LYS A 164 17.41 6.40 -18.26
C LYS A 164 18.00 7.13 -17.06
N LEU A 165 17.43 6.94 -15.86
CA LEU A 165 17.89 7.61 -14.66
C LEU A 165 19.23 7.06 -14.19
N ASP A 166 20.04 7.94 -13.64
CA ASP A 166 21.35 7.62 -13.06
C ASP A 166 21.21 6.72 -11.82
N GLU A 167 22.17 5.81 -11.64
CA GLU A 167 22.26 4.91 -10.50
C GLU A 167 22.66 5.63 -9.20
N SER A 168 23.11 6.88 -9.30
CA SER A 168 23.44 7.73 -8.16
C SER A 168 22.23 8.26 -7.38
N LEU A 169 21.01 8.09 -7.91
CA LEU A 169 19.80 8.57 -7.28
C LEU A 169 19.42 7.78 -6.02
N THR A 170 18.73 8.47 -5.12
CA THR A 170 18.07 7.85 -3.98
C THR A 170 16.74 7.21 -4.37
N VAL A 171 16.27 6.26 -3.55
CA VAL A 171 14.96 5.63 -3.72
C VAL A 171 13.81 6.67 -3.67
N GLN A 172 13.98 7.73 -2.90
CA GLN A 172 13.00 8.82 -2.83
C GLN A 172 12.96 9.60 -4.16
N GLU A 173 14.12 9.97 -4.71
CA GLU A 173 14.20 10.71 -5.99
C GLU A 173 13.67 9.88 -7.16
N LEU A 174 13.98 8.59 -7.18
CA LEU A 174 13.39 7.64 -8.14
C LEU A 174 11.87 7.72 -8.07
N TYR A 175 11.30 7.61 -6.87
CA TYR A 175 9.86 7.65 -6.66
C TYR A 175 9.21 8.98 -7.06
N ASP A 176 9.81 10.09 -6.68
CA ASP A 176 9.32 11.43 -7.02
C ASP A 176 9.31 11.65 -8.54
N CYS A 177 10.28 11.07 -9.25
CA CYS A 177 10.32 11.04 -10.71
C CYS A 177 9.11 10.27 -11.29
N ILE A 178 8.78 9.09 -10.74
CA ILE A 178 7.59 8.32 -11.15
C ILE A 178 6.31 9.18 -11.03
N LEU A 179 6.13 9.86 -9.90
CA LEU A 179 4.96 10.70 -9.65
C LEU A 179 4.91 11.91 -10.59
N LYS A 180 6.05 12.54 -10.86
CA LYS A 180 6.15 13.64 -11.80
C LYS A 180 5.72 13.20 -13.20
N LEU A 181 6.30 12.11 -13.72
CA LEU A 181 5.97 11.54 -15.03
C LEU A 181 4.50 11.17 -15.13
N LYS A 182 3.91 10.61 -14.07
CA LYS A 182 2.48 10.31 -14.03
C LYS A 182 1.62 11.56 -14.19
N ARG A 183 1.91 12.63 -13.45
CA ARG A 183 1.17 13.90 -13.51
C ARG A 183 1.25 14.54 -14.89
N GLU A 184 2.44 14.58 -15.48
CA GLU A 184 2.65 15.12 -16.82
C GLU A 184 1.84 14.33 -17.87
N LYS A 185 1.79 13.01 -17.74
CA LYS A 185 0.99 12.14 -18.63
C LYS A 185 -0.51 12.39 -18.49
N ASP A 186 -1.00 12.48 -17.26
CA ASP A 186 -2.43 12.73 -17.01
C ASP A 186 -2.86 14.10 -17.55
N GLU A 187 -2.02 15.11 -17.36
CA GLU A 187 -2.25 16.46 -17.87
C GLU A 187 -2.24 16.49 -19.39
N LYS A 188 -1.27 15.83 -20.04
CA LYS A 188 -1.25 15.69 -21.50
C LYS A 188 -2.51 15.01 -22.02
N LYS A 189 -2.93 13.90 -21.39
CA LYS A 189 -4.15 13.18 -21.76
C LYS A 189 -5.41 14.05 -21.58
N ARG A 190 -5.44 14.90 -20.56
CA ARG A 190 -6.52 15.87 -20.33
C ARG A 190 -6.56 16.92 -21.45
N LEU A 191 -5.41 17.49 -21.81
CA LEU A 191 -5.28 18.48 -22.88
C LEU A 191 -5.67 17.91 -24.26
N ASP A 192 -5.25 16.68 -24.57
CA ASP A 192 -5.57 16.02 -25.84
C ASP A 192 -7.09 15.75 -25.95
N LYS A 193 -7.72 15.31 -24.85
CA LYS A 193 -9.19 15.17 -24.78
C LYS A 193 -9.91 16.51 -24.95
N SER A 194 -9.43 17.57 -24.31
CA SER A 194 -10.00 18.92 -24.45
C SER A 194 -9.85 19.49 -25.87
N ARG A 195 -8.89 19.00 -26.65
CA ARG A 195 -8.68 19.37 -28.06
C ARG A 195 -9.47 18.50 -29.04
N GLY A 196 -10.28 17.55 -28.56
CA GLY A 196 -11.04 16.64 -29.43
C GLY A 196 -10.17 15.63 -30.19
N VAL A 197 -8.92 15.41 -29.76
CA VAL A 197 -8.01 14.45 -30.40
C VAL A 197 -8.34 13.06 -29.84
N ASP A 198 -9.04 12.25 -30.64
CA ASP A 198 -9.30 10.85 -30.32
C ASP A 198 -7.95 10.09 -30.37
N SER A 199 -7.45 9.68 -29.20
CA SER A 199 -6.12 9.11 -28.97
C SER A 199 -5.86 7.75 -29.66
N ARG A 200 -6.75 7.30 -30.55
CA ARG A 200 -6.61 6.09 -31.37
C ARG A 200 -5.79 6.27 -32.64
N LYS A 201 -5.33 7.48 -32.95
CA LYS A 201 -4.37 7.72 -34.03
C LYS A 201 -3.21 8.57 -33.53
N TRP A 202 -2.26 7.92 -32.86
CA TRP A 202 -0.89 8.45 -32.87
C TRP A 202 -0.36 8.30 -34.29
N PRO A 203 0.21 9.33 -34.93
CA PRO A 203 0.94 9.12 -36.17
C PRO A 203 2.19 8.32 -35.83
N SER A 204 2.27 7.09 -36.34
CA SER A 204 3.55 6.40 -36.45
C SER A 204 4.45 7.30 -37.29
N SER A 205 5.60 7.67 -36.73
CA SER A 205 6.66 8.34 -37.46
C SER A 205 7.23 7.36 -38.49
N SER A 206 6.56 7.19 -39.63
CA SER A 206 7.19 6.71 -40.85
C SER A 206 7.52 7.94 -41.69
N SER A 207 8.73 8.44 -41.54
CA SER A 207 9.35 9.35 -42.50
C SER A 207 9.46 8.62 -43.84
N LYS A 208 8.48 8.82 -44.72
CA LYS A 208 8.62 8.60 -46.16
C LYS A 208 8.81 9.97 -46.79
N SER A 209 10.01 10.16 -47.33
CA SER A 209 10.42 11.26 -48.19
C SER A 209 9.39 11.50 -49.28
N ALA A 210 8.82 12.70 -49.29
CA ALA A 210 8.15 13.24 -50.45
C ALA A 210 9.22 13.83 -51.38
N GLU A 211 9.41 13.20 -52.53
CA GLU A 211 9.76 13.95 -53.73
C GLU A 211 9.02 13.30 -54.90
N GLU A 212 7.98 14.01 -55.32
CA GLU A 212 7.10 13.68 -56.43
C GLU A 212 7.84 13.83 -57.77
N THR A 213 7.68 12.78 -58.57
CA THR A 213 7.52 12.79 -60.03
C THR A 213 7.39 14.15 -60.71
N ASN A 214 8.21 14.39 -61.74
CA ASN A 214 7.82 15.24 -62.85
C ASN A 214 7.96 14.51 -64.19
N LYS A 215 6.86 14.53 -64.94
CA LYS A 215 6.65 13.91 -66.26
C LYS A 215 7.48 14.63 -67.33
N LYS A 216 7.99 13.90 -68.33
CA LYS A 216 7.57 14.08 -69.73
C LYS A 216 8.21 13.07 -70.68
N GLU A 217 7.32 12.56 -71.51
CA GLU A 217 7.47 11.72 -72.70
C GLU A 217 8.10 12.52 -73.88
N ILE A 218 8.49 11.80 -74.95
CA ILE A 218 9.03 12.25 -76.28
C ILE A 218 10.58 12.30 -76.29
N SER A 219 11.37 11.70 -77.20
CA SER A 219 11.20 11.17 -78.57
C SER A 219 12.28 10.14 -78.95
N LYS A 220 11.93 9.25 -79.90
CA LYS A 220 12.74 8.59 -80.97
C LYS A 220 14.27 8.72 -80.94
N ASN A 221 14.95 7.57 -80.95
CA ASN A 221 15.58 6.99 -82.15
C ASN A 221 15.83 5.49 -81.95
#